data_AF-A0A0S1AX95-F1
#
_entry.id   AF-A0A0S1AX95-F1
#
_cell.length_a   1.000
_cell.length_b   1.000
_cell.length_c   1.000
_cell.angle_alpha   90.00
_cell.angle_beta   90.00
_cell.angle_gamma   90.00
#
_symmetry.space_group_name_H-M   'P 1'
#
loop_
_entity.id
_entity.type
_entity.pdbx_description
1 polymer ?
#
loop_
_entity_poly.entity_id
_entity_poly.type
_entity_poly.pdbx_seq_one_letter_code
_entity_poly.pdbx_strand_id
1 'polypeptide(L)'
;MSSAYKASISSLPGKADRVSGWNRMRRLLSHAGKPDRPGLYIARRCRYFWDTVPMLARDAKRIEDVDTTGLGHGADAIRYGCLRQDWAPELKFVREG
;
A
#
# COMPACT_ATOMS: atom_id res chain seq x y z
N MET A 1 24.33 5.05 31.70
CA MET A 1 23.92 3.76 31.10
C MET A 1 22.63 3.99 30.32
N SER A 2 22.69 4.02 28.99
CA SER A 2 21.49 4.07 28.13
C SER A 2 21.33 2.71 27.48
N SER A 3 20.25 2.00 27.82
CA SER A 3 19.92 0.70 27.24
C SER A 3 19.22 0.93 25.90
N ALA A 4 19.88 0.56 24.80
CA ALA A 4 19.26 0.57 23.47
C ALA A 4 18.54 -0.77 23.26
N TYR A 5 17.21 -0.72 23.17
CA TYR A 5 16.42 -1.88 22.77
C TYR A 5 16.54 -2.07 21.27
N LYS A 6 17.04 -3.24 20.83
CA LYS A 6 17.14 -3.60 19.42
C LYS A 6 15.83 -4.27 19.00
N ALA A 7 14.95 -3.54 18.33
CA ALA A 7 13.77 -4.14 17.71
C ALA A 7 14.20 -4.98 16.50
N SER A 8 13.88 -6.27 16.49
CA SER A 8 14.05 -7.13 15.32
C SER A 8 13.01 -6.76 14.26
N ILE A 9 13.40 -5.91 13.32
CA ILE A 9 12.58 -5.55 12.16
C ILE A 9 13.14 -6.30 10.96
N SER A 10 12.35 -7.18 10.34
CA SER A 10 12.70 -7.82 9.09
C SER A 10 12.70 -6.78 7.96
N SER A 11 13.89 -6.36 7.52
CA SER A 11 14.02 -5.53 6.32
C SER A 11 14.08 -6.44 5.09
N LEU A 12 13.01 -6.47 4.30
CA LEU A 12 13.04 -7.17 3.01
C LEU A 12 13.62 -6.22 1.94
N PRO A 13 14.73 -6.59 1.26
CA PRO A 13 15.31 -5.78 0.19
C PRO A 13 14.41 -5.81 -1.05
N GLY A 14 14.20 -4.65 -1.68
CA GLY A 14 13.46 -4.58 -2.95
C GLY A 14 13.25 -3.14 -3.41
N LYS A 15 13.96 -2.75 -4.48
CA LYS A 15 13.69 -1.50 -5.22
C LYS A 15 12.53 -1.75 -6.18
N ALA A 16 11.31 -1.79 -5.67
CA ALA A 16 10.13 -1.78 -6.53
C ALA A 16 9.91 -0.35 -7.06
N ASP A 17 9.61 -0.23 -8.35
CA ASP A 17 9.36 1.06 -8.98
C ASP A 17 8.05 1.69 -8.44
N ARG A 18 8.03 3.02 -8.32
CA ARG A 18 6.92 3.75 -7.69
C ARG A 18 5.60 3.53 -8.44
N VAL A 19 5.66 3.57 -9.77
CA VAL A 19 4.49 3.51 -10.65
C VAL A 19 3.80 2.15 -10.54
N SER A 20 4.54 1.05 -10.56
CA SER A 20 3.99 -0.29 -10.31
C SER A 20 3.32 -0.39 -8.94
N GLY A 21 3.90 0.26 -7.92
CA GLY A 21 3.28 0.36 -6.60
C GLY A 21 1.93 1.07 -6.63
N TRP A 22 1.84 2.22 -7.31
CA TRP A 22 0.58 2.93 -7.47
C TRP A 22 -0.47 2.13 -8.25
N ASN A 23 -0.05 1.47 -9.33
CA ASN A 23 -0.93 0.61 -10.11
C ASN A 23 -1.46 -0.57 -9.28
N ARG A 24 -0.62 -1.19 -8.47
CA ARG A 24 -1.03 -2.26 -7.54
C ARG A 24 -2.02 -1.76 -6.50
N MET A 25 -1.72 -0.64 -5.83
CA MET A 25 -2.60 -0.04 -4.83
C MET A 25 -3.97 0.32 -5.43
N ARG A 26 -4.00 0.96 -6.61
CA ARG A 26 -5.25 1.31 -7.32
C ARG A 26 -6.08 0.08 -7.67
N ARG A 27 -5.44 -0.99 -8.14
CA ARG A 27 -6.12 -2.26 -8.45
C ARG A 27 -6.72 -2.90 -7.21
N LEU A 28 -5.98 -2.92 -6.09
CA LEU A 28 -6.49 -3.49 -4.85
C LEU A 28 -7.66 -2.65 -4.28
N LEU A 29 -7.60 -1.32 -4.35
CA LEU A 29 -8.71 -0.46 -3.95
C LEU A 29 -9.95 -0.70 -4.84
N SER A 30 -9.79 -0.83 -6.17
CA SER A 30 -10.92 -1.09 -7.08
C SER A 30 -11.50 -2.50 -7.00
N HIS A 31 -10.81 -3.41 -6.31
CA HIS A 31 -11.27 -4.75 -6.00
C HIS A 31 -11.95 -4.85 -4.63
N ALA A 32 -11.85 -3.84 -3.76
CA ALA A 32 -12.53 -3.86 -2.48
C ALA A 32 -14.05 -4.08 -2.67
N GLY A 33 -14.63 -5.01 -1.92
CA GLY A 33 -16.03 -5.41 -2.03
C GLY A 33 -16.33 -6.48 -3.10
N LYS A 34 -15.34 -6.94 -3.88
CA LYS A 34 -15.52 -8.05 -4.82
C LYS A 34 -15.12 -9.37 -4.14
N PRO A 35 -16.01 -10.37 -4.06
CA PRO A 35 -15.74 -11.62 -3.34
C PRO A 35 -14.67 -12.49 -4.02
N ASP A 36 -14.50 -12.36 -5.33
CA ASP A 36 -13.60 -13.15 -6.17
C ASP A 36 -12.22 -12.51 -6.37
N ARG A 37 -11.95 -11.33 -5.78
CA ARG A 37 -10.72 -10.58 -6.04
C ARG A 37 -10.06 -10.06 -4.77
N PRO A 38 -8.72 -10.09 -4.69
CA PRO A 38 -8.01 -9.49 -3.57
C PRO A 38 -8.20 -7.98 -3.59
N GLY A 39 -8.66 -7.42 -2.46
CA GLY A 39 -8.91 -5.99 -2.27
C GLY A 39 -8.09 -5.39 -1.12
N LEU A 40 -7.91 -4.08 -1.16
CA LEU A 40 -7.31 -3.30 -0.06
C LEU A 40 -8.41 -2.66 0.77
N TYR A 41 -8.46 -3.00 2.07
CA TYR A 41 -9.43 -2.46 3.01
C TYR A 41 -8.73 -1.55 4.01
N ILE A 42 -9.23 -0.32 4.16
CA ILE A 42 -8.69 0.65 5.10
C ILE A 42 -9.68 0.86 6.24
N ALA A 43 -9.24 0.69 7.48
CA ALA A 43 -10.09 0.91 8.64
C ALA A 43 -10.52 2.39 8.72
N ARG A 44 -11.77 2.65 9.13
CA ARG A 44 -12.30 4.02 9.32
C ARG A 44 -11.48 4.86 10.32
N ARG A 45 -10.77 4.21 11.24
CA ARG A 45 -9.92 4.87 12.25
C ARG A 45 -8.60 5.40 11.67
N CYS A 46 -8.18 5.01 10.47
CA CYS A 46 -6.98 5.51 9.81
C CYS A 46 -7.20 6.93 9.28
N ARG A 47 -7.45 7.90 10.17
CA ARG A 47 -7.83 9.28 9.83
C ARG A 47 -6.87 9.93 8.84
N TYR A 48 -5.57 9.82 9.12
CA TYR A 48 -4.54 10.37 8.25
C TYR A 48 -4.65 9.88 6.79
N PHE A 49 -5.00 8.59 6.58
CA PHE A 49 -5.23 8.09 5.23
C PHE A 49 -6.42 8.77 4.57
N TRP A 50 -7.57 8.80 5.25
CA TRP A 50 -8.81 9.36 4.71
C TRP A 50 -8.72 10.86 4.45
N ASP A 51 -7.95 11.59 5.26
CA ASP A 51 -7.81 13.04 5.15
C ASP A 51 -6.76 13.43 4.06
N THR A 52 -5.82 12.56 3.71
CA THR A 52 -4.71 12.89 2.78
C THR A 52 -4.75 12.16 1.44
N VAL A 53 -5.04 10.86 1.43
CA VAL A 53 -4.92 10.04 0.21
C VAL A 53 -5.92 10.39 -0.88
N PRO A 54 -7.20 10.71 -0.58
CA PRO A 54 -8.14 11.20 -1.59
C PRO A 54 -7.72 12.53 -2.24
N MET A 55 -6.87 13.32 -1.57
CA MET A 55 -6.44 14.64 -2.02
C MET A 55 -5.16 14.62 -2.87
N LEU A 56 -4.59 13.44 -3.14
CA LEU A 56 -3.35 13.33 -3.89
C LEU A 56 -3.52 13.76 -5.36
N ALA A 57 -2.67 14.70 -5.77
CA ALA A 57 -2.57 15.13 -7.16
C ALA A 57 -1.63 14.21 -7.96
N ARG A 58 -1.88 14.11 -9.27
CA ARG A 58 -0.92 13.50 -10.19
C ARG A 58 0.26 14.43 -10.42
N ASP A 59 1.43 13.85 -10.68
CA ASP A 59 2.60 14.63 -11.06
C ASP A 59 2.38 15.27 -12.45
N ALA A 60 2.69 16.56 -12.57
CA ALA A 60 2.44 17.34 -13.79
C ALA A 60 3.36 16.95 -14.97
N LYS A 61 4.53 16.39 -14.69
CA LYS A 61 5.51 15.94 -15.69
C LYS A 61 5.39 14.43 -15.95
N ARG A 62 4.94 13.66 -14.95
CA ARG A 62 4.84 12.20 -14.99
C ARG A 62 3.46 11.75 -14.54
N ILE A 63 2.50 11.77 -15.47
CA ILE A 63 1.07 11.58 -15.17
C ILE A 63 0.70 10.22 -14.54
N GLU A 64 1.59 9.24 -14.64
CA GLU A 64 1.47 7.90 -14.03
C GLU A 64 1.91 7.86 -12.55
N ASP A 65 2.61 8.89 -12.08
CA ASP A 65 3.08 9.04 -10.70
C ASP A 65 2.27 10.10 -9.93
N VAL A 66 2.51 10.18 -8.63
CA VAL A 66 1.88 11.12 -7.71
C VAL A 66 2.84 12.27 -7.41
N ASP A 67 2.32 13.48 -7.35
CA ASP A 67 3.08 14.68 -6.99
C ASP A 67 3.74 14.49 -5.62
N THR A 68 5.07 14.65 -5.60
CA THR A 68 5.90 14.47 -4.40
C THR A 68 5.88 15.65 -3.44
N THR A 69 5.32 16.79 -3.83
CA THR A 69 5.33 18.00 -3.00
C THR A 69 4.18 18.07 -1.98
N GLY A 70 3.16 17.21 -2.14
CA GLY A 70 2.00 17.15 -1.25
C GLY A 70 2.13 16.18 -0.06
N LEU A 71 1.03 15.97 0.66
CA LEU A 71 0.93 15.08 1.83
C LEU A 71 0.87 13.58 1.44
N GLY A 72 1.93 13.10 0.77
CA GLY A 72 2.01 11.74 0.20
C GLY A 72 2.36 10.61 1.17
N HIS A 73 2.84 10.92 2.38
CA HIS A 73 3.45 9.92 3.28
C HIS A 73 2.54 8.73 3.63
N GLY A 74 1.25 8.98 3.83
CA GLY A 74 0.29 7.92 4.17
C GLY A 74 0.07 6.95 3.02
N ALA A 75 -0.01 7.49 1.80
CA ALA A 75 -0.12 6.69 0.58
C ALA A 75 1.17 5.94 0.27
N ASP A 76 2.34 6.54 0.48
CA ASP A 76 3.62 5.87 0.29
C ASP A 76 3.80 4.66 1.22
N ALA A 77 3.44 4.79 2.50
CA ALA A 77 3.49 3.69 3.45
C ALA A 77 2.65 2.49 2.98
N ILE A 78 1.42 2.76 2.51
CA ILE A 78 0.52 1.73 2.00
C ILE A 78 0.99 1.15 0.68
N ARG A 79 1.52 1.99 -0.22
CA ARG A 79 2.11 1.56 -1.49
C ARG A 79 3.25 0.58 -1.26
N TYR A 80 4.14 0.84 -0.30
CA TYR A 80 5.18 -0.11 0.07
C TYR A 80 4.61 -1.42 0.63
N GLY A 81 3.54 -1.36 1.43
CA GLY A 81 2.82 -2.55 1.89
C GLY A 81 2.19 -3.35 0.73
N CYS A 82 1.61 -2.69 -0.27
CA CYS A 82 0.99 -3.33 -1.43
C CYS A 82 2.00 -4.08 -2.32
N LEU A 83 3.25 -3.63 -2.32
CA LEU A 83 4.35 -4.24 -3.08
C LEU A 83 5.00 -5.43 -2.35
N ARG A 84 4.74 -5.59 -1.05
CA ARG A 84 5.33 -6.62 -0.21
C ARG A 84 4.24 -7.54 0.32
N GLN A 85 3.73 -8.44 -0.53
CA GLN A 85 2.69 -9.42 -0.17
C GLN A 85 3.24 -10.83 0.08
N ASP A 86 4.56 -11.01 0.02
CA ASP A 86 5.26 -12.30 0.13
C ASP A 86 5.07 -12.99 1.49
N TRP A 87 4.57 -12.25 2.50
CA TRP A 87 4.28 -12.73 3.85
C TRP A 87 2.83 -13.20 4.03
N ALA A 88 1.92 -12.86 3.11
CA ALA A 88 0.54 -13.33 3.18
C ALA A 88 0.48 -14.73 2.56
N PRO A 89 0.13 -15.78 3.32
CA PRO A 89 -0.02 -17.11 2.75
C PRO A 89 -1.01 -17.04 1.59
N GLU A 90 -0.66 -17.68 0.48
CA GLU A 90 -1.50 -17.79 -0.70
C GLU A 90 -2.87 -18.32 -0.26
N LEU A 91 -3.90 -17.46 -0.31
CA LEU A 91 -5.27 -17.87 -0.01
C LEU A 91 -5.70 -18.81 -1.12
N LYS A 92 -5.53 -20.11 -0.90
CA LYS A 92 -6.09 -21.15 -1.77
C LYS A 92 -7.62 -21.03 -1.68
N PHE A 93 -8.24 -20.48 -2.72
CA PHE A 93 -9.68 -20.56 -2.90
C PHE A 93 -10.04 -22.05 -3.03
N VAL A 94 -10.60 -22.64 -1.96
CA VAL A 94 -11.24 -23.95 -2.03
C VAL A 94 -12.54 -23.74 -2.80
N ARG A 95 -12.61 -24.24 -4.03
CA ARG A 95 -13.89 -24.45 -4.71
C ARG A 95 -14.56 -25.64 -4.03
N GLU A 96 -15.57 -25.38 -3.22
CA GLU A 96 -16.53 -26.43 -2.86
C GLU A 96 -17.31 -26.81 -4.14
N GLY A 97 -17.41 -28.13 -4.35
CA GLY A 97 -17.91 -28.76 -5.58
C GLY A 97 -19.40 -28.61 -5.81
#